data_AF-A0A243SCK7-F1
#
_entry.id   AF-A0A243SCK7-F1
#
_cell.length_a   1.000
_cell.length_b   1.000
_cell.length_c   1.000
_cell.angle_alpha   90.00
_cell.angle_beta   90.00
_cell.angle_gamma   90.00
#
_symmetry.space_group_name_H-M   'P 1'
#
loop_
_entity.id
_entity.type
_entity.pdbx_description
1 polymer ?
#
loop_
_entity_poly.entity_id
_entity_poly.type
_entity_poly.pdbx_seq_one_letter_code
_entity_poly.pdbx_strand_id
1 'polypeptide(L)'
;MKKSILIVLLIVVSIVVIYFSLQKDENEVRDFAVELVDEKIPLEQILKKRINYTQKQKDLCLFFLKTVREEYHKNPEKIAITQSAGSNVDVKSDAVKLNSGEHLFYVQFNKSLTIPFILNNKSEIIILFNLTKGGGGNLNNSRSDETMHK
;
A
#
# COMPACT_ATOMS: atom_id res chain seq x y z
N MET A 1 20.07 35.52 -18.00
CA MET A 1 20.00 35.35 -16.53
C MET A 1 18.59 35.06 -16.00
N LYS A 2 17.54 35.85 -16.33
CA LYS A 2 16.17 35.62 -15.80
C LYS A 2 15.55 34.25 -16.15
N LYS A 3 15.79 33.72 -17.36
CA LYS A 3 15.26 32.41 -17.80
C LYS A 3 15.87 31.23 -17.05
N SER A 4 17.18 31.29 -16.73
CA SER A 4 17.90 30.23 -16.01
C SER A 4 17.46 30.14 -14.54
N ILE A 5 17.18 31.29 -13.89
CA ILE A 5 16.66 31.35 -12.52
C ILE A 5 15.25 30.73 -12.45
N LEU A 6 14.39 31.02 -13.44
CA LEU A 6 13.04 30.44 -13.51
C LEU A 6 13.06 28.91 -13.65
N ILE A 7 13.98 28.37 -14.46
CA ILE A 7 14.13 26.92 -14.64
C ILE A 7 14.60 26.25 -13.34
N VAL A 8 15.60 26.82 -12.66
CA VAL A 8 16.07 26.30 -11.38
C VAL A 8 14.95 26.33 -10.33
N LEU A 9 14.16 27.41 -10.29
CA LEU A 9 13.02 27.53 -9.38
C LEU A 9 11.95 26.46 -9.66
N LEU A 10 11.62 26.21 -10.93
CA LEU A 10 10.66 25.17 -11.33
C LEU A 10 11.13 23.77 -10.94
N ILE A 11 12.43 23.48 -11.08
CA ILE A 11 13.02 22.20 -10.69
C ILE A 11 12.93 22.03 -9.17
N VAL A 12 13.30 23.04 -8.39
CA VAL A 12 13.23 22.99 -6.93
C VAL A 12 11.79 22.81 -6.45
N VAL A 13 10.83 23.55 -7.01
CA VAL A 13 9.40 23.40 -6.67
C VAL A 13 8.91 21.99 -7.00
N SER A 14 9.30 21.44 -8.15
CA SER A 14 8.91 20.07 -8.55
C SER A 14 9.46 19.01 -7.58
N ILE A 15 10.73 19.13 -7.18
CA ILE A 15 11.35 18.20 -6.22
C ILE A 15 10.65 18.28 -4.86
N VAL A 16 10.36 19.49 -4.39
CA VAL A 16 9.68 19.73 -3.11
C VAL A 16 8.26 19.14 -3.12
N VAL A 17 7.51 19.33 -4.21
CA VAL A 17 6.16 18.76 -4.35
C VAL A 17 6.19 17.23 -4.35
N ILE A 18 7.16 16.61 -5.04
CA ILE A 18 7.33 15.16 -5.04
C ILE A 18 7.65 14.65 -3.63
N TYR A 19 8.57 15.31 -2.92
CA TYR A 19 8.94 14.92 -1.56
C TYR A 19 7.75 14.97 -0.59
N PHE A 20 6.96 16.05 -0.62
CA PHE A 20 5.76 16.15 0.21
C PHE A 20 4.69 15.12 -0.14
N SER A 21 4.54 14.78 -1.43
CA SER A 21 3.61 13.74 -1.87
C SER A 21 4.00 12.37 -1.30
N LEU A 22 5.29 12.02 -1.35
CA LEU A 22 5.78 10.75 -0.82
C LEU A 22 5.61 10.64 0.69
N GLN A 23 5.92 11.72 1.42
CA GLN A 23 5.73 11.76 2.86
C GLN A 23 4.26 11.64 3.26
N LYS A 24 3.36 12.26 2.47
CA LYS A 24 1.91 12.11 2.65
C LYS A 24 1.50 10.65 2.48
N ASP A 25 1.92 10.00 1.40
CA ASP A 25 1.55 8.61 1.10
C ASP A 25 2.05 7.63 2.18
N GLU A 26 3.29 7.81 2.68
CA GLU A 26 3.80 7.01 3.79
C GLU A 26 2.95 7.18 5.07
N ASN A 27 2.52 8.41 5.37
CA ASN A 27 1.64 8.68 6.51
C ASN A 27 0.26 8.05 6.33
N GLU A 28 -0.31 8.08 5.12
CA GLU A 28 -1.60 7.43 4.82
C GLU A 28 -1.52 5.91 5.03
N VAL A 29 -0.43 5.27 4.58
CA VAL A 29 -0.18 3.84 4.84
C VAL A 29 -0.05 3.58 6.34
N ARG A 30 0.64 4.46 7.07
CA ARG A 30 0.85 4.32 8.51
C ARG A 30 -0.45 4.40 9.29
N ASP A 31 -1.24 5.42 9.02
CA ASP A 31 -2.52 5.61 9.66
C ASP A 31 -3.45 4.45 9.35
N PHE A 32 -3.48 3.99 8.10
CA PHE A 32 -4.23 2.80 7.71
C PHE A 32 -3.76 1.55 8.49
N ALA A 33 -2.46 1.29 8.58
CA ALA A 33 -1.93 0.12 9.27
C ALA A 33 -2.25 0.12 10.77
N VAL A 34 -2.18 1.29 11.41
CA VAL A 34 -2.58 1.46 12.82
C VAL A 34 -4.08 1.27 12.98
N GLU A 35 -4.90 1.88 12.13
CA GLU A 35 -6.37 1.69 12.15
C GLU A 35 -6.74 0.21 11.93
N LEU A 36 -6.04 -0.49 11.04
CA LEU A 36 -6.30 -1.89 10.71
C LEU A 36 -6.15 -2.80 11.91
N VAL A 37 -5.15 -2.57 12.76
CA VAL A 37 -4.92 -3.41 13.95
C VAL A 37 -5.69 -2.94 15.18
N ASP A 38 -6.36 -1.79 15.16
CA ASP A 38 -7.19 -1.35 16.28
C ASP A 38 -8.55 -2.07 16.28
N GLU A 39 -8.78 -2.94 17.26
CA GLU A 39 -10.04 -3.68 17.43
C GLU A 39 -11.25 -2.77 17.68
N LYS A 40 -11.05 -1.53 18.15
CA LYS A 40 -12.12 -0.57 18.39
C LYS A 40 -12.69 0.00 17.09
N ILE A 41 -11.96 -0.11 15.98
CA ILE A 41 -12.36 0.41 14.68
C ILE A 41 -12.98 -0.73 13.84
N PRO A 42 -14.25 -0.63 13.45
CA PRO A 42 -14.89 -1.62 12.58
C PRO A 42 -14.19 -1.72 11.22
N LEU A 43 -13.98 -2.95 10.72
CA LEU A 43 -13.30 -3.19 9.44
C LEU A 43 -14.05 -2.57 8.27
N GLU A 44 -15.38 -2.53 8.33
CA GLU A 44 -16.24 -1.90 7.32
C GLU A 44 -15.99 -0.39 7.22
N GLN A 45 -15.68 0.25 8.35
CA GLN A 45 -15.35 1.68 8.37
C GLN A 45 -13.99 1.93 7.70
N ILE A 46 -12.99 1.10 7.99
CA ILE A 46 -11.66 1.17 7.36
C ILE A 46 -11.78 0.94 5.86
N LEU A 47 -12.52 -0.10 5.46
CA LEU A 47 -12.78 -0.42 4.06
C LEU A 47 -13.37 0.77 3.30
N LYS A 48 -14.42 1.39 3.84
CA LYS A 48 -15.09 2.53 3.19
C LYS A 48 -14.23 3.79 3.16
N LYS A 49 -13.40 4.02 4.19
CA LYS A 49 -12.62 5.24 4.35
C LYS A 49 -11.31 5.21 3.55
N ARG A 50 -10.63 4.06 3.53
CA ARG A 50 -9.21 3.97 3.12
C ARG A 50 -8.99 3.20 1.83
N ILE A 51 -9.86 2.25 1.50
CA ILE A 51 -9.56 1.25 0.46
C ILE A 51 -10.36 1.55 -0.82
N ASN A 52 -9.67 1.57 -1.95
CA ASN A 52 -10.28 1.56 -3.27
C ASN A 52 -10.57 0.11 -3.68
N TYR A 53 -11.85 -0.23 -3.81
CA TYR A 53 -12.29 -1.58 -4.16
C TYR A 53 -13.52 -1.57 -5.07
N THR A 54 -13.69 -2.62 -5.87
CA THR A 54 -14.93 -2.86 -6.61
C THR A 54 -15.96 -3.57 -5.73
N GLN A 55 -17.27 -3.33 -5.95
CA GLN A 55 -18.33 -3.95 -5.12
C GLN A 55 -18.23 -5.49 -5.05
N LYS A 56 -17.74 -6.14 -6.12
CA LYS A 56 -17.53 -7.60 -6.17
C LYS A 56 -16.41 -8.07 -5.24
N GLN A 57 -15.42 -7.23 -4.98
CA GLN A 57 -14.27 -7.55 -4.15
C GLN A 57 -14.43 -7.11 -2.69
N LYS A 58 -15.57 -6.51 -2.33
CA LYS A 58 -15.86 -6.03 -0.97
C LYS A 58 -15.62 -7.10 0.09
N ASP A 59 -16.22 -8.28 -0.09
CA ASP A 59 -16.16 -9.36 0.90
C ASP A 59 -14.75 -9.94 1.02
N LEU A 60 -14.02 -10.00 -0.10
CA LEU A 60 -12.63 -10.42 -0.13
C LEU A 60 -11.72 -9.41 0.60
N CYS A 61 -11.96 -8.11 0.43
CA CYS A 61 -11.26 -7.08 1.19
C CYS A 61 -11.53 -7.23 2.69
N LEU A 62 -12.79 -7.39 3.11
CA LEU A 62 -13.12 -7.57 4.53
C LEU A 62 -12.45 -8.82 5.13
N PHE A 63 -12.51 -9.94 4.41
CA PHE A 63 -11.85 -11.18 4.81
C PHE A 63 -10.33 -10.98 4.98
N PHE A 64 -9.70 -10.30 4.01
CA PHE A 64 -8.28 -9.98 4.07
C PHE A 64 -7.96 -9.13 5.31
N LEU A 65 -8.65 -8.01 5.51
CA LEU A 65 -8.39 -7.12 6.65
C LEU A 65 -8.58 -7.82 7.99
N LYS A 66 -9.62 -8.67 8.09
CA LYS A 66 -9.86 -9.51 9.26
C LYS A 66 -8.69 -10.45 9.52
N THR A 67 -8.22 -11.13 8.47
CA THR A 67 -7.08 -12.05 8.57
C THR A 67 -5.81 -11.33 9.04
N VAL A 68 -5.50 -10.16 8.46
CA VAL A 68 -4.32 -9.36 8.88
C VAL A 68 -4.43 -8.95 10.35
N ARG A 69 -5.60 -8.47 10.77
CA ARG A 69 -5.86 -8.09 12.16
C ARG A 69 -5.66 -9.29 13.09
N GLU A 70 -6.27 -10.43 12.80
CA GLU A 70 -6.15 -11.64 13.62
C GLU A 70 -4.71 -12.14 13.71
N GLU A 71 -3.97 -12.19 12.59
CA GLU A 71 -2.57 -12.62 12.57
C GLU A 71 -1.64 -11.65 13.34
N TYR A 72 -1.89 -10.34 13.29
CA TYR A 72 -1.15 -9.38 14.09
C TYR A 72 -1.32 -9.62 15.59
N HIS A 73 -2.56 -9.81 16.06
CA HIS A 73 -2.85 -9.97 17.48
C HIS A 73 -2.29 -11.25 18.10
N LYS A 74 -1.90 -12.25 17.29
CA LYS A 74 -1.16 -13.43 17.78
C LYS A 74 0.23 -13.07 18.29
N ASN A 75 0.91 -12.12 17.64
CA ASN A 75 2.26 -11.67 17.98
C ASN A 75 2.39 -10.17 17.68
N PRO A 76 1.88 -9.29 18.56
CA PRO A 76 1.89 -7.85 18.30
C PRO A 76 3.30 -7.28 18.42
N GLU A 77 3.72 -6.56 17.40
CA GLU A 77 5.01 -5.85 17.37
C GLU A 77 4.83 -4.43 16.82
N LYS A 78 5.94 -3.68 16.75
CA LYS A 78 5.95 -2.34 16.16
C LYS A 78 5.76 -2.46 14.64
N ILE A 79 4.74 -1.77 14.13
CA ILE A 79 4.49 -1.65 12.69
C ILE A 79 5.62 -0.83 12.05
N ALA A 80 6.22 -1.36 10.99
CA ALA A 80 7.20 -0.68 10.16
C ALA A 80 6.73 -0.59 8.71
N ILE A 81 7.11 0.49 8.02
CA ILE A 81 6.71 0.75 6.64
C ILE A 81 7.96 0.99 5.83
N THR A 82 8.09 0.23 4.75
CA THR A 82 9.20 0.36 3.82
C THR A 82 8.60 0.61 2.45
N GLN A 83 8.89 1.78 1.87
CA GLN A 83 8.57 2.01 0.47
C GLN A 83 9.50 1.15 -0.40
N SER A 84 8.97 0.54 -1.46
CA SER A 84 9.83 -0.05 -2.48
C SER A 84 10.61 1.07 -3.15
N ALA A 85 11.87 1.28 -2.75
CA ALA A 85 12.77 2.14 -3.51
C ALA A 85 12.85 1.57 -4.93
N GLY A 86 12.73 2.42 -5.96
CA GLY A 86 12.77 2.03 -7.37
C GLY A 86 14.08 1.39 -7.86
N SER A 87 14.93 0.86 -6.97
CA SER A 87 16.13 0.11 -7.31
C SER A 87 16.63 -0.68 -6.09
N ASN A 88 16.85 -1.99 -6.29
CA ASN A 88 17.71 -2.87 -5.50
C ASN A 88 17.23 -3.34 -4.11
N VAL A 89 15.97 -3.73 -3.96
CA VAL A 89 15.65 -4.79 -2.99
C VAL A 89 15.44 -6.06 -3.79
N ASP A 90 16.37 -7.00 -3.62
CA ASP A 90 16.48 -8.29 -4.31
C ASP A 90 15.38 -9.27 -3.84
N VAL A 91 14.13 -8.80 -3.84
CA VAL A 91 12.97 -9.68 -3.71
C VAL A 91 12.75 -10.28 -5.09
N LYS A 92 13.30 -11.49 -5.30
CA LYS A 92 12.87 -12.38 -6.37
C LYS A 92 11.36 -12.62 -6.24
N SER A 93 10.56 -11.76 -6.86
CA SER A 93 9.11 -11.78 -6.82
C SER A 93 8.64 -11.21 -8.13
N ASP A 94 7.78 -11.95 -8.83
CA ASP A 94 7.03 -11.49 -10.00
C ASP A 94 6.67 -10.01 -9.86
N ALA A 95 7.20 -9.18 -10.76
CA ALA A 95 7.13 -7.73 -10.63
C ALA A 95 5.65 -7.30 -10.60
N VAL A 96 5.18 -6.85 -9.44
CA VAL A 96 3.87 -6.21 -9.29
C VAL A 96 3.85 -5.03 -10.25
N LYS A 97 3.02 -5.11 -11.30
CA LYS A 97 2.86 -4.01 -12.26
C LYS A 97 2.08 -2.88 -11.59
N LEU A 98 2.76 -1.76 -11.40
CA LEU A 98 2.16 -0.51 -10.93
C LEU A 98 1.69 0.33 -12.12
N ASN A 99 0.51 0.94 -11.99
CA ASN A 99 0.05 1.94 -12.95
C ASN A 99 0.79 3.27 -12.72
N SER A 100 0.70 4.19 -13.69
CA SER A 100 1.31 5.51 -13.58
C SER A 100 0.78 6.26 -12.35
N GLY A 101 1.70 6.72 -11.49
CA GLY A 101 1.38 7.45 -10.26
C GLY A 101 1.00 6.55 -9.07
N GLU A 102 1.15 5.23 -9.19
CA GLU A 102 0.98 4.30 -8.08
C GLU A 102 2.30 4.07 -7.32
N HIS A 103 2.19 3.93 -6.00
CA HIS A 103 3.33 3.70 -5.11
C HIS A 103 3.14 2.39 -4.33
N LEU A 104 4.16 1.53 -4.33
CA LEU A 104 4.16 0.27 -3.59
C LEU A 104 4.84 0.44 -2.22
N PHE A 105 4.11 0.06 -1.18
CA PHE A 105 4.59 0.04 0.21
C PHE A 105 4.51 -1.37 0.77
N TYR A 106 5.51 -1.73 1.57
CA TYR A 106 5.51 -2.95 2.37
C TYR A 106 5.29 -2.57 3.83
N VAL A 107 4.22 -3.08 4.41
CA VAL A 107 3.89 -2.89 5.82
C VAL A 107 4.24 -4.16 6.57
N GLN A 108 5.21 -4.06 7.46
CA GLN A 108 5.59 -5.11 8.39
C GLN A 108 4.83 -4.93 9.69
N PHE A 109 3.84 -5.78 9.93
CA PHE A 109 3.04 -5.78 11.16
C PHE A 109 3.76 -6.53 12.30
N ASN A 110 4.52 -7.57 11.98
CA ASN A 110 5.44 -8.27 12.87
C ASN A 110 6.51 -9.03 12.05
N LYS A 111 7.43 -9.75 12.70
CA LYS A 111 8.48 -10.56 12.04
C LYS A 111 7.99 -11.51 10.94
N SER A 112 6.74 -11.94 10.98
CA SER A 112 6.18 -12.97 10.08
C SER A 112 5.10 -12.43 9.13
N LEU A 113 4.65 -11.19 9.33
CA LEU A 113 3.53 -10.60 8.62
C LEU A 113 3.97 -9.31 7.93
N THR A 114 4.46 -9.45 6.70
CA THR A 114 4.79 -8.33 5.81
C THR A 114 3.87 -8.37 4.61
N ILE A 115 3.17 -7.27 4.36
CA ILE A 115 2.11 -7.19 3.35
C ILE A 115 2.36 -6.03 2.41
N PRO A 116 2.27 -6.24 1.08
CA PRO A 116 2.34 -5.17 0.11
C PRO A 116 0.98 -4.46 -0.05
N PHE A 117 1.01 -3.13 -0.06
CA PHE A 117 -0.12 -2.26 -0.40
C PHE A 117 0.28 -1.29 -1.51
N ILE A 118 -0.65 -1.03 -2.43
CA ILE A 118 -0.49 0.00 -3.46
C ILE A 118 -1.27 1.24 -3.01
N LEU A 119 -0.67 2.42 -3.16
CA LEU A 119 -1.41 3.69 -3.10
C LEU A 119 -1.62 4.19 -4.51
N ASN A 120 -2.86 4.56 -4.83
CA ASN A 120 -3.15 5.26 -6.08
C ASN A 120 -2.81 6.75 -5.97
N ASN A 121 -2.96 7.47 -7.08
CA ASN A 121 -2.74 8.91 -7.16
C ASN A 121 -3.65 9.77 -6.27
N LYS A 122 -4.69 9.19 -5.66
CA LYS A 122 -5.57 9.82 -4.66
C LYS A 122 -5.18 9.47 -3.23
N SER A 123 -4.07 8.75 -3.04
CA SER A 123 -3.64 8.18 -1.76
C SER A 123 -4.64 7.17 -1.16
N GLU A 124 -5.46 6.52 -2.00
CA GLU A 124 -6.34 5.42 -1.58
C GLU A 124 -5.58 4.08 -1.64
N ILE A 125 -5.82 3.23 -0.65
CA ILE A 125 -5.18 1.91 -0.52
C ILE A 125 -5.82 0.94 -1.50
N ILE A 126 -4.99 0.25 -2.27
CA ILE A 126 -5.37 -0.90 -3.10
C ILE A 126 -4.70 -2.14 -2.50
N ILE A 127 -5.53 -3.13 -2.18
CA ILE A 127 -5.06 -4.39 -1.62
C ILE A 127 -4.57 -5.28 -2.76
N LEU A 128 -3.37 -5.83 -2.57
CA LEU A 128 -2.86 -6.96 -3.35
C LEU A 128 -3.20 -8.24 -2.60
N PHE A 129 -4.03 -9.10 -3.17
CA PHE A 129 -4.41 -10.38 -2.55
C PHE A 129 -3.32 -11.45 -2.69
N ASN A 130 -2.07 -11.07 -2.42
CA ASN A 130 -0.92 -11.94 -2.44
C ASN A 130 -0.54 -12.38 -1.02
N LEU A 131 -1.27 -13.35 -0.47
CA LEU A 131 -0.88 -14.01 0.78
C LEU A 131 0.12 -15.12 0.46
N THR A 132 1.41 -14.79 0.42
CA THR A 132 2.45 -15.82 0.35
C THR A 132 2.59 -16.50 1.71
N LYS A 133 1.97 -17.68 1.87
CA LYS A 133 2.50 -18.65 2.84
C LYS A 133 3.89 -19.03 2.36
N GLY A 134 4.90 -18.85 3.22
CA GLY A 134 6.28 -19.24 2.91
C GLY A 134 6.33 -20.69 2.42
N GLY A 135 6.66 -20.87 1.14
CA GLY A 135 6.74 -22.17 0.50
C GLY A 135 5.85 -22.33 -0.74
N GLY A 136 6.24 -21.69 -1.85
CA GLY A 136 5.98 -22.19 -3.20
C GLY A 136 4.51 -22.30 -3.64
N GLY A 137 3.90 -21.16 -3.97
CA GLY A 137 2.67 -21.12 -4.75
C GLY A 137 2.50 -19.73 -5.38
N ASN A 138 2.51 -19.66 -6.72
CA ASN A 138 2.28 -18.41 -7.44
C ASN A 138 0.82 -17.98 -7.27
N LEU A 139 0.65 -16.75 -6.81
CA LEU A 139 -0.64 -16.14 -6.51
C LEU A 139 -1.23 -15.53 -7.79
N ASN A 140 -2.55 -15.60 -7.87
CA ASN A 140 -3.31 -14.78 -8.80
C ASN A 140 -3.15 -13.32 -8.33
N ASN A 141 -2.45 -12.48 -9.11
CA ASN A 141 -2.16 -11.06 -8.83
C ASN A 141 -3.43 -10.17 -8.90
N SER A 142 -4.48 -10.51 -8.15
CA SER A 142 -5.72 -9.74 -8.15
C SER A 142 -5.61 -8.53 -7.23
N ARG A 143 -6.09 -7.39 -7.74
CA ARG A 143 -6.10 -6.11 -7.04
C ARG A 143 -7.53 -5.77 -6.62
N SER A 144 -7.70 -5.10 -5.47
CA SER A 144 -9.03 -4.70 -4.97
C SER A 144 -9.83 -3.84 -5.96
N ASP A 145 -9.13 -3.05 -6.78
CA ASP A 145 -9.67 -2.14 -7.79
C ASP A 145 -9.90 -2.78 -9.16
N GLU A 146 -9.59 -4.08 -9.33
CA GLU A 146 -9.68 -4.74 -10.63
C GLU A 146 -11.14 -4.94 -11.06
N THR A 147 -11.52 -4.27 -12.15
CA THR A 147 -12.75 -4.55 -12.88
C THR A 147 -12.50 -5.75 -13.78
N MET A 148 -13.06 -6.92 -13.46
CA MET A 148 -12.95 -8.09 -14.35
C MET A 148 -13.44 -7.73 -15.75
N HIS A 149 -12.54 -7.69 -16.73
CA HIS A 149 -12.92 -7.73 -18.14
C HIS A 149 -13.57 -9.09 -18.39
N LYS A 150 -14.85 -9.08 -18.78
CA LYS A 150 -15.51 -10.23 -19.40
C LYS A 150 -14.99 -10.42 -20.81
#